data_AF-A0A453CGA6-F1
#
_entry.id   AF-A0A453CGA6-F1
#
_cell.length_a   1.000
_cell.length_b   1.000
_cell.length_c   1.000
_cell.angle_alpha   90.00
_cell.angle_beta   90.00
_cell.angle_gamma   90.00
#
_symmetry.space_group_name_H-M   'P 1'
#
loop_
_entity.id
_entity.type
_entity.pdbx_description
1 polymer ?
#
loop_
_entity_poly.entity_id
_entity_poly.type
_entity_poly.pdbx_seq_one_letter_code
_entity_poly.pdbx_strand_id
1 'polypeptide(L)'
;DLLLCSWMVDRYLYSIDVKVQKALDCPCVADLKTGPCGNGFIDAFSCFLRSTEVEKGSDCVQPFIALQNCIKENPAAFSKEILEEEEKDEEAEKSNLKVRAPAWSRESKPKL
;
A
#
# COMPACT_ATOMS: atom_id res chain seq x y z
N ASP A 1 0.75 -0.43 35.96
CA ASP A 1 1.29 -1.78 35.72
C ASP A 1 1.75 -2.01 34.30
N LEU A 2 2.96 -2.57 34.14
CA LEU A 2 3.53 -2.99 32.86
C LEU A 2 2.64 -4.00 32.11
N LEU A 3 1.92 -4.86 32.85
CA LEU A 3 0.97 -5.84 32.29
C LEU A 3 -0.22 -5.18 31.58
N LEU A 4 -0.76 -4.10 32.14
CA LEU A 4 -1.85 -3.35 31.51
C LEU A 4 -1.37 -2.65 30.22
N CYS A 5 -0.13 -2.18 30.21
CA CYS A 5 0.50 -1.56 29.05
C CYS A 5 0.73 -2.58 27.92
N SER A 6 1.30 -3.76 28.23
CA SER A 6 1.45 -4.86 27.26
C SER A 6 0.10 -5.26 26.66
N TRP A 7 -0.92 -5.47 27.50
CA TRP A 7 -2.25 -5.85 27.04
C TRP A 7 -2.90 -4.77 26.16
N MET A 8 -2.65 -3.49 26.43
CA MET A 8 -3.11 -2.39 25.58
C MET A 8 -2.42 -2.39 24.21
N VAL A 9 -1.11 -2.63 24.16
CA VAL A 9 -0.35 -2.76 22.90
C VAL A 9 -0.82 -3.98 22.10
N ASP A 10 -1.00 -5.13 22.75
CA ASP A 10 -1.52 -6.35 22.12
C ASP A 10 -2.92 -6.14 21.56
N ARG A 11 -3.80 -5.47 22.31
CA ARG A 11 -5.15 -5.10 21.86
C ARG A 11 -5.12 -4.12 20.69
N TYR A 12 -4.17 -3.19 20.68
CA TYR A 12 -3.99 -2.24 19.58
C TYR A 12 -3.49 -2.94 18.33
N LEU A 13 -2.47 -3.80 18.41
CA LEU A 13 -1.97 -4.58 17.28
C LEU A 13 -3.05 -5.53 16.74
N TYR A 14 -3.79 -6.22 17.61
CA TYR A 14 -4.97 -7.00 17.21
C TYR A 14 -6.01 -6.15 16.46
N SER A 15 -6.24 -4.91 16.91
CA SER A 15 -7.14 -3.97 16.23
C SER A 15 -6.62 -3.53 14.86
N ILE A 16 -5.31 -3.38 14.69
CA ILE A 16 -4.69 -3.09 13.39
C ILE A 16 -4.83 -4.29 12.45
N ASP A 17 -4.59 -5.52 12.93
CA ASP A 17 -4.70 -6.74 12.13
C ASP A 17 -6.11 -6.93 11.57
N VAL A 18 -7.13 -6.67 12.38
CA VAL A 18 -8.54 -6.70 11.94
C VAL A 18 -8.79 -5.65 10.85
N LYS A 19 -8.19 -4.45 10.96
CA LYS A 19 -8.33 -3.42 9.91
C LYS A 19 -7.61 -3.82 8.63
N VAL A 20 -6.41 -4.39 8.73
CA VAL A 20 -5.66 -4.93 7.58
C VAL A 20 -6.49 -5.99 6.87
N GLN A 21 -7.02 -6.96 7.62
CA GLN A 21 -7.84 -8.04 7.05
C GLN A 21 -9.08 -7.48 6.36
N LYS A 22 -9.80 -6.57 7.02
CA LYS A 22 -10.98 -5.92 6.44
C LYS A 22 -10.67 -5.13 5.16
N ALA A 23 -9.50 -4.49 5.10
CA ALA A 23 -9.05 -3.78 3.90
C ALA A 23 -8.72 -4.76 2.76
N LEU A 24 -8.06 -5.89 3.05
CA LEU A 24 -7.77 -6.95 2.08
C LEU A 24 -9.02 -7.70 1.61
N ASP A 25 -10.09 -7.72 2.40
CA ASP A 25 -11.38 -8.33 2.07
C ASP A 25 -12.30 -7.39 1.29
N CYS A 26 -11.91 -6.13 1.10
CA CYS A 26 -12.69 -5.19 0.29
C CYS A 26 -12.68 -5.64 -1.18
N PRO A 27 -13.84 -5.74 -1.84
CA PRO A 27 -13.90 -6.15 -3.25
C PRO A 27 -13.11 -5.23 -4.18
N CYS A 28 -12.88 -3.97 -3.80
CA CYS A 28 -12.07 -3.00 -4.56
C CYS A 28 -10.61 -3.46 -4.79
N VAL A 29 -10.06 -4.31 -3.92
CA VAL A 29 -8.68 -4.80 -4.03
C VAL A 29 -8.61 -6.29 -4.38
N ALA A 30 -9.75 -6.91 -4.70
CA ALA A 30 -9.83 -8.34 -4.95
C ALA A 30 -8.91 -8.76 -6.10
N ASP A 31 -9.00 -8.07 -7.24
CA ASP A 31 -8.23 -8.40 -8.45
C ASP A 31 -6.72 -8.22 -8.23
N LEU A 32 -6.33 -7.18 -7.48
CA LEU A 32 -4.94 -6.95 -7.10
C LEU A 32 -4.40 -8.08 -6.21
N LYS A 33 -5.24 -8.61 -5.32
CA LYS A 33 -4.89 -9.70 -4.39
C LYS A 33 -4.80 -11.07 -5.06
N THR A 34 -5.69 -11.35 -6.01
CA THR A 34 -5.76 -12.66 -6.69
C THR A 34 -4.96 -12.73 -7.98
N GLY A 35 -4.46 -11.58 -8.47
CA GLY A 35 -3.64 -11.49 -9.67
C GLY A 35 -2.21 -12.02 -9.51
N PRO A 36 -1.40 -11.97 -10.57
CA PRO A 36 -0.04 -12.54 -10.60
C PRO A 36 0.93 -11.88 -9.60
N CYS A 37 0.68 -10.63 -9.19
CA CYS A 37 1.46 -9.93 -8.18
C CYS A 37 0.79 -9.87 -6.80
N GLY A 38 -0.23 -10.71 -6.57
CA GLY A 38 -1.07 -10.68 -5.38
C GLY A 38 -0.33 -10.75 -4.06
N ASN A 39 0.69 -11.60 -3.96
CA ASN A 39 1.50 -11.72 -2.74
C ASN A 39 2.27 -10.43 -2.44
N GLY A 40 2.89 -9.82 -3.46
CA GLY A 40 3.58 -8.54 -3.31
C GLY A 40 2.62 -7.41 -2.91
N PHE A 41 1.39 -7.45 -3.41
CA PHE A 41 0.34 -6.51 -3.03
C PHE A 41 -0.07 -6.68 -1.58
N ILE A 42 -0.37 -7.90 -1.15
CA ILE A 42 -0.75 -8.21 0.24
C ILE A 42 0.35 -7.75 1.20
N ASP A 43 1.62 -8.07 0.91
CA ASP A 43 2.75 -7.76 1.78
C ASP A 43 2.97 -6.25 1.89
N ALA A 44 3.01 -5.54 0.76
CA ALA A 44 3.21 -4.10 0.74
C ALA A 44 2.05 -3.34 1.41
N PHE A 45 0.81 -3.71 1.08
CA PHE A 45 -0.38 -3.04 1.60
C PHE A 45 -0.59 -3.32 3.10
N SER A 46 -0.33 -4.55 3.54
CA SER A 46 -0.38 -4.90 4.97
C SER A 46 0.70 -4.16 5.75
N CYS A 47 1.91 -4.04 5.21
CA CYS A 47 2.97 -3.26 5.84
C CYS A 47 2.57 -1.80 5.97
N PHE A 48 2.07 -1.18 4.90
CA PHE A 48 1.62 0.22 4.90
C PHE A 48 0.57 0.51 5.99
N LEU A 49 -0.42 -0.38 6.14
CA LEU A 49 -1.47 -0.23 7.16
C LEU A 49 -0.96 -0.42 8.59
N ARG A 50 0.13 -1.18 8.77
CA ARG A 50 0.79 -1.42 10.07
C ARG A 50 1.81 -0.33 10.43
N SER A 51 2.39 0.33 9.44
CA SER A 51 3.42 1.36 9.60
C SER A 51 2.98 2.40 10.65
N THR A 52 3.84 2.66 11.62
CA THR A 52 3.65 3.69 12.65
C THR A 52 4.47 4.95 12.37
N GLU A 53 5.21 4.96 11.27
CA GLU A 53 6.05 6.10 10.88
C GLU A 53 5.21 7.34 10.55
N VAL A 54 5.84 8.51 10.75
CA VAL A 54 5.23 9.81 10.45
C VAL A 54 4.88 9.89 8.97
N GLU A 55 5.83 9.50 8.12
CA GLU A 55 5.60 9.25 6.71
C GLU A 55 5.21 7.77 6.54
N LYS A 56 3.91 7.49 6.51
CA LYS A 56 3.39 6.11 6.42
C LYS A 56 4.07 5.30 5.32
N GLY A 57 4.54 4.11 5.68
CA GLY A 57 5.18 3.17 4.78
C GLY A 57 6.63 3.49 4.41
N SER A 58 7.27 4.50 5.03
CA SER A 58 8.71 4.71 4.89
C SER A 58 9.55 3.54 5.41
N ASP A 59 9.00 2.74 6.32
CA ASP A 59 9.50 1.46 6.82
C ASP A 59 9.16 0.27 5.91
N CYS A 60 8.31 0.47 4.89
CA CYS A 60 7.77 -0.58 4.02
C CYS A 60 8.28 -0.53 2.58
N VAL A 61 9.35 0.23 2.32
CA VAL A 61 9.87 0.50 0.97
C VAL A 61 10.15 -0.78 0.18
N GLN A 62 10.77 -1.78 0.82
CA GLN A 62 11.16 -3.03 0.15
C GLN A 62 9.97 -3.84 -0.39
N PRO A 63 8.91 -4.13 0.41
CA PRO A 63 7.68 -4.71 -0.10
C PRO A 63 7.09 -4.00 -1.32
N PHE A 64 7.08 -2.66 -1.33
CA PHE A 64 6.54 -1.89 -2.46
C PHE A 64 7.43 -1.97 -3.69
N ILE A 65 8.75 -1.99 -3.55
CA ILE A 65 9.67 -2.20 -4.68
C ILE A 65 9.44 -3.58 -5.30
N ALA A 66 9.29 -4.62 -4.48
CA ALA A 66 8.99 -5.97 -4.96
C ALA A 66 7.68 -6.02 -5.74
N LEU A 67 6.64 -5.35 -5.26
CA LEU A 67 5.36 -5.22 -5.98
C LEU A 67 5.53 -4.48 -7.32
N GLN A 68 6.22 -3.33 -7.33
CA GLN A 68 6.45 -2.57 -8.55
C GLN A 68 7.23 -3.37 -9.60
N ASN A 69 8.26 -4.10 -9.18
CA ASN A 69 9.02 -4.97 -10.08
C ASN A 69 8.13 -6.06 -10.68
N CYS A 70 7.28 -6.70 -9.87
CA CYS A 70 6.34 -7.69 -10.39
C CYS A 70 5.36 -7.09 -11.42
N ILE A 71 4.83 -5.89 -11.16
CA ILE A 71 3.93 -5.20 -12.10
C ILE A 71 4.66 -4.91 -13.42
N LYS A 72 5.89 -4.39 -13.36
CA LYS A 72 6.73 -4.11 -14.52
C LYS A 72 7.03 -5.37 -15.35
N GLU A 73 7.17 -6.52 -14.72
CA GLU A 73 7.35 -7.82 -15.39
C GLU A 73 6.06 -8.40 -15.98
N ASN A 74 4.89 -7.96 -15.51
CA ASN A 74 3.58 -8.50 -15.90
C ASN A 74 2.63 -7.43 -16.49
N PRO A 75 3.06 -6.61 -17.48
CA PRO A 75 2.27 -5.48 -17.97
C PRO A 75 0.94 -5.90 -18.63
N ALA A 76 0.83 -7.13 -19.12
CA ALA A 76 -0.42 -7.64 -19.70
C ALA A 76 -1.50 -7.95 -18.65
N ALA A 77 -1.13 -8.09 -17.38
CA ALA A 77 -2.05 -8.40 -16.29
C ALA A 77 -2.68 -7.15 -15.64
N PHE A 78 -2.17 -5.96 -15.98
CA PHE A 78 -2.64 -4.69 -15.45
C PHE A 78 -3.22 -3.83 -16.57
N SER A 79 -4.36 -3.19 -16.31
CA SER A 79 -4.98 -2.27 -17.26
C SER A 79 -4.03 -1.14 -17.62
N LYS A 80 -4.09 -0.66 -18.87
CA LYS A 80 -3.32 0.52 -19.28
C LYS A 80 -3.58 1.74 -18.41
N GLU A 81 -4.78 1.89 -17.87
CA GLU A 81 -5.11 2.93 -16.87
C GLU A 81 -4.20 2.87 -15.64
N ILE A 82 -3.83 1.67 -15.16
CA ILE A 82 -2.93 1.49 -14.01
C ILE A 82 -1.46 1.74 -14.40
N LEU A 83 -1.11 1.51 -15.67
CA LEU A 83 0.26 1.64 -16.18
C LEU A 83 0.57 3.02 -16.76
N GLU A 84 -0.44 3.77 -17.20
CA GLU A 84 -0.33 5.08 -17.88
C GLU A 84 -0.62 6.27 -16.93
N GLU A 85 -0.98 6.03 -15.66
CA GLU A 85 -1.23 7.05 -14.63
C GLU A 85 0.04 7.76 -14.09
N GLU A 86 1.15 7.77 -14.83
CA GLU A 86 2.34 8.59 -14.52
C GLU A 86 2.20 10.09 -14.90
N GLU A 87 1.02 10.52 -15.38
CA GLU A 87 0.79 11.88 -15.91
C GLU A 87 -0.40 12.68 -15.34
N LYS A 88 -1.20 12.16 -14.40
CA LYS A 88 -2.31 12.95 -13.81
C LYS A 88 -2.41 12.85 -12.29
N ASP A 89 -1.57 13.64 -11.63
CA ASP A 89 -1.67 14.00 -10.20
C ASP A 89 -2.97 14.76 -9.81
N GLU A 90 -3.92 14.97 -10.73
CA GLU A 90 -5.09 15.84 -10.52
C GLU A 90 -6.36 15.12 -10.00
N GLU A 91 -6.43 13.78 -10.04
CA GLU A 91 -7.68 13.06 -9.70
C GLU A 91 -7.80 12.66 -8.21
N ALA A 92 -6.70 12.78 -7.44
CA ALA A 92 -6.69 12.53 -5.99
C ALA A 92 -7.33 13.66 -5.16
N GLU A 93 -7.88 14.70 -5.78
CA GLU A 93 -8.53 15.82 -5.09
C GLU A 93 -10.04 15.63 -4.87
N LYS A 94 -10.69 14.68 -5.57
CA LYS A 94 -12.16 14.55 -5.56
C LYS A 94 -12.75 13.47 -4.64
N SER A 95 -11.91 12.69 -3.97
CA SER A 95 -12.37 11.75 -2.94
C SER A 95 -11.98 12.26 -1.54
N ASN A 96 -12.84 12.09 -0.54
CA ASN A 96 -12.56 12.41 0.87
C ASN A 96 -11.45 11.52 1.49
N LEU A 97 -10.66 10.80 0.68
CA LEU A 97 -9.53 10.01 1.09
C LEU A 97 -8.25 10.63 0.51
N LYS A 98 -7.60 11.53 1.27
CA LYS A 98 -6.34 12.16 0.86
C LYS A 98 -5.18 11.16 1.01
N VAL A 99 -5.15 10.11 0.18
CA VAL A 99 -3.98 9.24 0.07
C VAL A 99 -2.97 9.95 -0.82
N ARG A 100 -2.03 10.69 -0.21
CA ARG A 100 -0.84 11.18 -0.94
C ARG A 100 0.15 10.03 -1.05
N ALA A 101 0.62 9.75 -2.26
CA ALA A 101 1.76 8.87 -2.45
C ALA A 101 2.97 9.39 -1.64
N PRO A 102 3.66 8.53 -0.86
CA PRO A 102 4.84 8.93 -0.10
C PRO A 102 5.89 9.61 -0.98
N ALA A 103 6.67 10.53 -0.42
CA ALA A 103 7.71 11.22 -1.19
C ALA A 103 8.76 10.25 -1.78
N TRP A 104 9.01 9.13 -1.11
CA TRP A 104 9.96 8.10 -1.56
C TRP A 104 9.46 7.26 -2.74
N SER A 105 8.15 7.23 -3.00
CA SER A 105 7.58 6.41 -4.08
C SER A 105 7.50 7.13 -5.41
N ARG A 106 7.75 8.46 -5.45
CA ARG A 106 7.79 9.24 -6.69
C ARG A 106 9.17 9.08 -7.33
N GLU A 107 9.22 8.50 -8.53
CA GLU A 107 10.46 8.49 -9.32
C GLU A 107 10.88 9.94 -9.61
N SER A 108 12.15 10.26 -9.39
CA SER A 108 12.74 11.51 -9.86
C SER A 108 12.91 11.43 -11.38
N LYS A 109 11.94 11.92 -12.16
CA LYS A 109 12.08 12.03 -13.62
C LYS A 109 13.39 12.77 -13.94
N PRO A 110 14.33 12.20 -14.72
CA PRO A 110 15.41 12.98 -15.31
C PRO A 110 14.75 14.05 -16.19
N LYS A 111 15.08 15.33 -15.95
CA LYS A 111 14.68 16.40 -16.87
C LYS A 111 15.30 16.09 -18.24
N LEU A 112 14.49 15.71 -19.21
CA LEU A 112 14.86 15.75 -20.63
C LEU A 112 14.48 17.12 -21.18
#